data_AF-A0A9E5ENF4-F1
#
_entry.id   AF-A0A9E5ENF4-F1
#
_cell.length_a   1.000
_cell.length_b   1.000
_cell.length_c   1.000
_cell.angle_alpha   90.00
_cell.angle_beta   90.00
_cell.angle_gamma   90.00
#
_symmetry.space_group_name_H-M   'P 1'
#
loop_
_entity.id
_entity.type
_entity.pdbx_description
1 polymer ?
#
loop_
_entity_poly.entity_id
_entity_poly.type
_entity_poly.pdbx_seq_one_letter_code
_entity_poly.pdbx_strand_id
1 'polypeptide(L)'
;MSVLLDLLRQGIQWVLVLALAPILIGVIRKVKARLLRRQGASIFQPWRDILRLFRKEVIIADNASWIYRFAPYIIFALTWVAASLVPTFATGLIFSWSA
;
A
#
# COMPACT_ATOMS: atom_id res chain seq x y z
N MET A 1 -29.27 -5.90 7.76
CA MET A 1 -28.62 -6.62 6.63
C MET A 1 -27.76 -5.70 5.75
N SER A 2 -28.06 -4.39 5.63
CA SER A 2 -27.26 -3.42 4.87
C SER A 2 -25.85 -3.18 5.44
N VAL A 3 -25.74 -2.95 6.75
CA VAL A 3 -24.46 -2.65 7.43
C VAL A 3 -23.37 -3.70 7.16
N LEU A 4 -23.75 -4.98 7.15
CA LEU A 4 -22.82 -6.08 6.85
C LEU A 4 -22.27 -5.97 5.43
N LEU A 5 -23.14 -5.67 4.46
CA LEU A 5 -22.74 -5.51 3.05
C LEU A 5 -21.84 -4.27 2.87
N ASP A 6 -22.10 -3.19 3.60
CA ASP A 6 -21.32 -1.96 3.51
C ASP A 6 -19.91 -2.15 4.11
N LEU A 7 -19.81 -2.86 5.23
CA LEU A 7 -18.52 -3.27 5.80
C LEU A 7 -17.74 -4.19 4.85
N LEU A 8 -18.41 -5.15 4.19
CA LEU A 8 -17.77 -6.03 3.21
C LEU A 8 -17.27 -5.25 1.99
N ARG A 9 -18.08 -4.34 1.43
CA ARG A 9 -17.68 -3.47 0.31
C ARG A 9 -16.46 -2.63 0.66
N GLN A 10 -16.45 -2.05 1.86
CA GLN A 10 -15.34 -1.24 2.33
C GLN A 10 -14.06 -2.08 2.55
N GLY A 11 -14.18 -3.26 3.15
CA GLY A 11 -13.07 -4.19 3.30
C GLY A 11 -12.47 -4.62 1.95
N ILE A 12 -13.32 -4.90 0.96
CA ILE A 12 -12.88 -5.23 -0.40
C ILE A 12 -12.14 -4.05 -1.03
N GLN A 13 -12.66 -2.83 -0.91
CA GLN A 13 -12.00 -1.64 -1.44
C GLN A 13 -10.61 -1.45 -0.84
N TRP A 14 -10.48 -1.61 0.47
CA TRP A 14 -9.20 -1.53 1.17
C TRP A 14 -8.19 -2.56 0.65
N VAL A 15 -8.60 -3.83 0.51
CA VAL A 15 -7.75 -4.87 -0.06
C VAL A 15 -7.33 -4.54 -1.49
N LEU A 16 -8.26 -4.03 -2.31
CA LEU A 16 -7.96 -3.60 -3.69
C LEU A 16 -6.95 -2.46 -3.73
N VAL A 17 -7.09 -1.44 -2.89
CA VAL A 17 -6.13 -0.33 -2.80
C VAL A 17 -4.73 -0.84 -2.45
N LEU A 18 -4.61 -1.66 -1.39
CA LEU A 18 -3.33 -2.27 -1.00
C LEU A 18 -2.74 -3.13 -2.11
N ALA A 19 -3.60 -3.83 -2.86
CA ALA A 19 -3.14 -4.72 -3.92
C ALA A 19 -2.68 -3.97 -5.19
N LEU A 20 -3.36 -2.89 -5.53
CA LEU A 20 -3.08 -2.09 -6.72
C LEU A 20 -1.89 -1.15 -6.52
N ALA A 21 -1.64 -0.68 -5.29
CA ALA A 21 -0.55 0.27 -5.01
C ALA A 21 0.84 -0.23 -5.48
N PRO A 22 1.28 -1.47 -5.18
CA PRO A 22 2.56 -2.00 -5.69
C PRO A 22 2.60 -2.13 -7.21
N ILE A 23 1.47 -2.49 -7.84
CA ILE A 23 1.37 -2.64 -9.30
C ILE A 23 1.56 -1.29 -9.98
N LEU A 24 0.92 -0.24 -9.46
CA LEU A 24 1.07 1.13 -9.96
C LEU A 24 2.53 1.59 -9.90
N ILE A 25 3.22 1.32 -8.79
CA ILE A 25 4.67 1.57 -8.66
C ILE A 25 5.45 0.82 -9.74
N GLY A 26 5.10 -0.44 -10.00
CA GLY A 26 5.70 -1.25 -11.05
C GLY A 26 5.52 -0.65 -12.44
N VAL A 27 4.31 -0.17 -12.75
CA VAL A 27 4.00 0.52 -14.01
C VAL A 27 4.82 1.80 -14.14
N ILE A 28 4.83 2.67 -13.12
CA ILE A 28 5.60 3.92 -13.12
C ILE A 28 7.09 3.64 -13.39
N ARG A 29 7.66 2.65 -12.69
CA ARG A 29 9.06 2.23 -12.88
C ARG A 29 9.30 1.70 -14.29
N LYS A 30 8.36 0.93 -14.85
CA LYS A 30 8.46 0.41 -16.21
C LYS A 30 8.43 1.52 -17.25
N VAL A 31 7.49 2.45 -17.14
CA VAL A 31 7.35 3.61 -18.03
C VAL A 31 8.61 4.45 -17.98
N LYS A 32 9.09 4.81 -16.78
CA LYS A 32 10.34 5.56 -16.61
C LYS A 32 11.53 4.85 -17.24
N ALA A 33 11.65 3.53 -17.08
CA ALA A 33 12.73 2.77 -17.70
C ALA A 33 12.67 2.81 -19.23
N ARG A 34 11.47 2.67 -19.81
CA ARG A 34 11.28 2.70 -21.27
C ARG A 34 11.62 4.06 -21.86
N LEU A 35 11.23 5.15 -21.18
CA LEU A 35 11.60 6.52 -21.57
C LEU A 35 13.11 6.74 -21.56
N LEU A 36 13.81 6.12 -20.62
CA LEU A 36 15.28 6.13 -20.52
C LEU A 36 15.96 5.11 -21.45
N ARG A 37 15.23 4.52 -22.42
CA ARG A 37 15.70 3.45 -23.32
C ARG A 37 16.31 2.24 -22.60
N ARG A 38 15.81 1.92 -21.40
CA ARG A 38 16.17 0.72 -20.63
C ARG A 38 15.00 -0.27 -20.63
N GLN A 39 15.28 -1.57 -20.49
CA GLN A 39 14.23 -2.58 -20.42
C GLN A 39 13.37 -2.46 -19.14
N GLY A 40 14.01 -2.12 -18.01
CA GLY A 40 13.35 -1.99 -16.71
C GLY A 40 12.84 -3.31 -16.13
N ALA A 41 12.61 -3.34 -14.81
CA ALA A 41 12.06 -4.50 -14.12
C ALA A 41 10.61 -4.83 -14.56
N SER A 42 10.10 -6.00 -14.17
CA SER A 42 8.71 -6.39 -14.41
C SER A 42 7.75 -5.51 -13.58
N ILE A 43 6.51 -5.34 -14.07
CA ILE A 43 5.45 -4.61 -13.34
C ILE A 43 5.14 -5.28 -11.99
N PHE A 44 5.22 -6.61 -11.93
CA PHE A 44 5.00 -7.37 -10.68
C PHE A 44 6.23 -7.44 -9.77
N GLN A 45 7.33 -6.77 -10.13
CA GLN A 45 8.54 -6.73 -9.29
C GLN A 45 8.26 -6.27 -7.85
N PRO A 46 7.50 -5.19 -7.60
CA PRO A 46 7.26 -4.71 -6.24
C PRO A 46 6.58 -5.74 -5.34
N TRP A 47 5.68 -6.55 -5.88
CA TRP A 47 5.07 -7.67 -5.14
C TRP A 47 6.09 -8.74 -4.74
N ARG A 48 6.98 -9.10 -5.66
CA ARG A 48 8.06 -10.06 -5.38
C ARG A 48 9.04 -9.51 -4.35
N ASP A 49 9.32 -8.21 -4.39
CA ASP A 49 10.19 -7.54 -3.43
C ASP A 49 9.56 -7.56 -2.03
N ILE A 50 8.27 -7.26 -1.90
CA ILE A 50 7.54 -7.34 -0.62
C ILE A 50 7.62 -8.76 -0.05
N LEU A 51 7.25 -9.78 -0.84
CA LEU A 51 7.33 -11.18 -0.41
C LEU A 51 8.75 -11.60 -0.02
N ARG A 52 9.76 -11.08 -0.72
CA ARG A 52 11.17 -11.32 -0.39
C ARG A 52 11.55 -10.66 0.93
N LEU A 53 11.11 -9.42 1.18
CA LEU A 53 11.43 -8.69 2.42
C LEU A 53 10.80 -9.34 3.65
N PHE A 54 9.57 -9.84 3.55
CA PHE A 54 8.92 -10.58 4.65
C PHE A 54 9.65 -11.87 5.05
N ARG A 55 10.48 -12.42 4.17
CA ARG A 55 11.30 -13.61 4.45
C ARG A 55 12.68 -13.28 5.01
N LYS A 56 13.05 -12.01 5.08
CA LYS A 56 14.35 -11.60 5.62
C LYS A 56 14.24 -11.35 7.11
N GLU A 57 15.32 -11.70 7.81
CA GLU A 57 15.48 -11.33 9.21
C GLU A 57 15.66 -9.82 9.36
N VAL A 58 15.06 -9.27 10.41
CA VAL A 58 15.14 -7.85 10.71
C VAL A 58 16.39 -7.60 11.54
N ILE A 59 17.33 -6.84 10.97
CA ILE A 59 18.56 -6.43 11.66
C ILE A 59 18.33 -5.04 12.24
N ILE A 60 18.44 -4.92 13.57
CA ILE A 60 18.29 -3.65 14.30
C ILE A 60 19.59 -3.43 15.07
N ALA A 61 20.16 -2.22 14.99
CA ALA A 61 21.36 -1.88 15.75
C ALA A 61 21.08 -1.87 17.26
N ASP A 62 22.04 -2.32 18.06
CA ASP A 62 21.90 -2.41 19.52
C ASP A 62 21.62 -1.05 20.17
N ASN A 63 22.18 0.02 19.60
CA ASN A 63 21.99 1.40 20.07
C ASN A 63 20.77 2.11 19.43
N ALA A 64 19.92 1.40 18.70
CA ALA A 64 18.76 2.01 18.05
C ALA A 64 17.71 2.45 19.10
N SER A 65 17.26 3.70 18.99
CA SER A 65 16.15 4.21 19.80
C SER A 65 14.86 3.41 19.54
N TRP A 66 13.99 3.33 20.54
CA TRP A 66 12.66 2.73 20.43
C TRP A 66 11.87 3.29 19.22
N ILE A 67 12.06 4.57 18.90
CA ILE A 67 11.43 5.25 17.76
C ILE A 67 11.72 4.52 16.44
N TYR A 68 12.91 3.94 16.26
CA TYR A 68 13.28 3.20 15.05
C TYR A 68 12.33 2.02 14.79
N ARG A 69 11.86 1.36 15.86
CA ARG A 69 10.92 0.25 15.76
C ARG A 69 9.51 0.72 15.46
N PHE A 70 9.06 1.83 16.04
CA PHE A 70 7.67 2.28 15.92
C PHE A 70 7.40 3.14 14.69
N ALA A 71 8.37 3.93 14.23
CA ALA A 71 8.18 4.88 13.14
C ALA A 71 7.62 4.25 11.86
N PRO A 72 8.11 3.08 11.37
CA PRO A 72 7.56 2.46 10.16
C PRO A 72 6.07 2.13 10.29
N TYR A 73 5.63 1.64 11.46
CA TYR A 73 4.24 1.28 11.70
C TYR A 73 3.34 2.52 11.80
N ILE A 74 3.81 3.58 12.47
CA ILE A 74 3.07 4.84 12.58
C ILE A 74 2.90 5.49 11.21
N ILE A 75 3.98 5.58 10.42
CA ILE A 75 3.93 6.14 9.07
C ILE A 75 2.96 5.36 8.18
N PHE A 76 3.02 4.02 8.24
CA PHE A 76 2.10 3.17 7.49
C PHE A 76 0.65 3.41 7.91
N ALA A 77 0.36 3.43 9.22
CA ALA A 77 -0.99 3.64 9.74
C ALA A 77 -1.55 5.01 9.33
N LEU A 78 -0.79 6.08 9.47
CA LEU A 78 -1.21 7.43 9.09
C LEU A 78 -1.45 7.53 7.57
N THR A 79 -0.56 6.96 6.76
CA THR A 79 -0.72 6.93 5.30
C THR A 79 -1.95 6.12 4.91
N TRP A 80 -2.22 5.01 5.59
CA TRP A 80 -3.36 4.15 5.35
C TRP A 80 -4.69 4.85 5.68
N VAL A 81 -4.75 5.52 6.83
CA VAL A 81 -5.90 6.35 7.21
C VAL A 81 -6.13 7.43 6.16
N ALA A 82 -5.10 8.17 5.76
CA ALA A 82 -5.21 9.19 4.72
C ALA A 82 -5.74 8.62 3.39
N ALA A 83 -5.23 7.46 2.95
CA ALA A 83 -5.69 6.80 1.74
C ALA A 83 -7.16 6.34 1.84
N SER A 84 -7.60 5.91 3.02
CA SER A 84 -8.98 5.46 3.27
C SER A 84 -10.02 6.58 3.22
N LEU A 85 -9.60 7.84 3.44
CA LEU A 85 -10.47 9.01 3.37
C LEU A 85 -10.80 9.40 1.92
N VAL A 86 -9.98 8.98 0.95
CA VAL A 86 -10.20 9.29 -0.46
C VAL A 86 -11.11 8.23 -1.09
N PRO A 87 -12.32 8.59 -1.58
CA PRO A 87 -13.21 7.66 -2.26
C PRO A 87 -12.61 7.28 -3.62
N THR A 88 -11.81 6.21 -3.63
CA THR A 88 -11.00 5.83 -4.80
C THR A 88 -11.77 4.95 -5.79
N PHE A 89 -12.73 4.14 -5.30
CA PHE A 89 -13.43 3.14 -6.10
C PHE A 89 -14.96 3.11 -5.92
N ALA A 90 -15.49 3.59 -4.79
CA ALA A 90 -16.93 3.69 -4.54
C ALA A 90 -17.27 4.98 -3.75
N THR A 91 -18.46 5.53 -3.99
CA THR A 91 -19.04 6.66 -3.25
C THR A 91 -20.06 6.13 -2.22
N GLY A 92 -20.23 6.84 -1.09
CA GLY A 92 -21.16 6.45 -0.02
C GLY A 92 -20.64 5.39 0.96
N LEU A 93 -19.32 5.31 1.17
CA LEU A 93 -18.73 4.42 2.18
C LEU A 93 -18.77 5.07 3.57
N ILE A 94 -18.83 4.24 4.61
CA ILE A 94 -18.99 4.68 6.01
C ILE A 94 -17.85 5.62 6.45
N PHE A 95 -16.64 5.43 5.92
CA PHE A 95 -15.47 6.28 6.22
C PHE A 95 -15.26 7.45 5.24
N SER A 96 -15.96 7.49 4.10
CA SER A 96 -15.87 8.59 3.15
C SER A 96 -16.96 9.61 3.45
N TRP A 97 -16.88 10.31 4.58
CA TRP A 97 -17.88 11.32 4.98
C TRP A 97 -17.87 12.58 4.09
N SER A 98 -16.92 12.67 3.13
CA SER A 98 -16.75 13.79 2.20
C SER A 98 -17.36 13.58 0.80
N ALA A 99 -18.11 12.49 0.57
CA ALA A 99 -18.75 12.21 -0.72
C ALA A 99 -20.28 12.36 -0.66
#